data_AF-Q2B2X0-F1
#
_entry.id   AF-Q2B2X0-F1
#
_cell.length_a   1.000
_cell.length_b   1.000
_cell.length_c   1.000
_cell.angle_alpha   90.00
_cell.angle_beta   90.00
_cell.angle_gamma   90.00
#
_symmetry.space_group_name_H-M   'P 1'
#
loop_
_entity.id
_entity.type
_entity.pdbx_description
1 polymer ?
#
loop_
_entity_poly.entity_id
_entity_poly.type
_entity_poly.pdbx_seq_one_letter_code
_entity_poly.pdbx_strand_id
1 'polypeptide(L)'
;MKKYFQFEELGTNYRREIIGGLTTFLSMAYILAVNPLTLSLQSVPDLPDSMRMDQGAVFVATALAAAIGSILMGLIAKYPIGLAPGMGLNAFFAYTVILTMGISWQHALGGVLISGLIFILLTLSGIREKIINAIPAELKFAVGAGIGLFIAFIGFQNAGIIVNDDAVLLGLGDLQTEMSFWPSSVLLLRSS
;
A
#
# COMPACT_ATOMS: atom_id res chain seq x y z
N MET A 1 28.22 14.82 8.09
CA MET A 1 27.50 14.23 6.94
C MET A 1 28.39 13.38 6.04
N LYS A 2 29.34 13.93 5.26
CA LYS A 2 30.16 13.13 4.31
C LYS A 2 30.92 11.94 4.94
N LYS A 3 31.56 12.16 6.11
CA LYS A 3 32.24 11.09 6.87
C LYS A 3 31.28 10.16 7.64
N TYR A 4 30.07 10.64 7.95
CA TYR A 4 29.05 9.85 8.68
C TYR A 4 28.32 8.85 7.76
N PHE A 5 28.08 9.26 6.51
CA PHE A 5 27.48 8.45 5.45
C PHE A 5 28.52 7.91 4.45
N GLN A 6 29.81 7.98 4.78
CA GLN A 6 30.90 7.39 4.00
C GLN A 6 30.86 7.75 2.49
N PHE A 7 30.64 9.04 2.16
CA PHE A 7 30.44 9.48 0.77
C PHE A 7 31.60 9.11 -0.16
N GLU A 8 32.83 9.12 0.35
CA GLU A 8 34.03 8.75 -0.40
C GLU A 8 34.12 7.24 -0.67
N GLU A 9 33.74 6.39 0.29
CA GLU A 9 33.70 4.93 0.10
C GLU A 9 32.54 4.50 -0.81
N LEU A 10 31.41 5.21 -0.74
CA LEU A 10 30.23 4.98 -1.59
C LEU A 10 30.32 5.67 -2.96
N GLY A 11 31.38 6.44 -3.24
CA GLY A 11 31.56 7.15 -4.51
C GLY A 11 30.40 8.09 -4.86
N THR A 12 29.82 8.74 -3.86
CA THR A 12 28.62 9.58 -4.02
C THR A 12 28.87 11.05 -3.69
N ASN A 13 27.94 11.91 -4.11
CA ASN A 13 27.98 13.34 -3.87
C ASN A 13 26.57 13.87 -3.64
N TYR A 14 26.44 15.09 -3.10
CA TYR A 14 25.14 15.68 -2.77
C TYR A 14 24.15 15.68 -3.94
N ARG A 15 24.62 15.93 -5.17
CA ARG A 15 23.77 15.91 -6.36
C ARG A 15 23.21 14.52 -6.61
N ARG A 16 24.05 13.49 -6.52
CA ARG A 16 23.68 12.08 -6.74
C ARG A 16 22.69 11.59 -5.67
N GLU A 17 22.92 11.96 -4.41
CA GLU A 17 22.01 11.62 -3.29
C GLU A 17 20.66 12.32 -3.40
N ILE A 18 20.63 13.61 -3.76
CA ILE A 18 19.37 14.35 -3.96
C ILE A 18 18.57 13.75 -5.12
N ILE A 19 19.23 13.47 -6.25
CA ILE A 19 18.57 12.85 -7.41
C ILE A 19 18.07 11.45 -7.04
N GLY A 20 18.88 10.63 -6.37
CA GLY A 20 18.49 9.29 -5.92
C GLY A 20 17.29 9.34 -4.99
N GLY A 21 17.32 10.21 -3.97
CA GLY A 21 16.20 10.41 -3.05
C GLY A 21 14.93 10.90 -3.75
N LEU A 22 15.05 11.82 -4.71
CA LEU A 22 13.92 12.29 -5.50
C LEU A 22 13.35 11.18 -6.39
N THR A 23 14.20 10.38 -7.03
CA THR A 23 13.76 9.22 -7.83
C THR A 23 13.01 8.22 -6.96
N THR A 24 13.56 7.86 -5.79
CA THR A 24 12.90 6.96 -4.83
C THR A 24 11.55 7.53 -4.37
N PHE A 25 11.51 8.83 -4.03
CA PHE A 25 10.27 9.49 -3.66
C PHE A 25 9.22 9.41 -4.76
N LEU A 26 9.59 9.76 -6.01
CA LEU A 26 8.68 9.72 -7.15
C LEU A 26 8.18 8.29 -7.44
N SER A 27 9.04 7.28 -7.30
CA SER A 27 8.64 5.87 -7.43
C SER A 27 7.62 5.43 -6.39
N MET A 28 7.63 6.05 -5.20
CA MET A 28 6.72 5.72 -4.09
C MET A 28 5.52 6.68 -4.01
N ALA A 29 5.58 7.83 -4.68
CA ALA A 29 4.59 8.90 -4.55
C ALA A 29 3.16 8.47 -4.91
N TYR A 30 3.00 7.50 -5.82
CA TYR A 30 1.68 6.95 -6.17
C TYR A 30 0.93 6.39 -4.96
N ILE A 31 1.66 5.88 -3.95
CA ILE A 31 1.09 5.32 -2.71
C ILE A 31 0.30 6.39 -1.95
N LEU A 32 0.71 7.65 -2.02
CA LEU A 32 0.00 8.75 -1.37
C LEU A 32 -1.40 8.97 -1.96
N ALA A 33 -1.60 8.66 -3.24
CA ALA A 33 -2.93 8.73 -3.85
C ALA A 33 -3.70 7.41 -3.68
N VAL A 34 -3.05 6.27 -3.94
CA VAL A 34 -3.73 4.97 -3.99
C VAL A 34 -4.08 4.44 -2.60
N ASN A 35 -3.22 4.64 -1.60
CA ASN A 35 -3.46 4.07 -0.28
C ASN A 35 -4.72 4.63 0.42
N PRO A 36 -4.96 5.96 0.43
CA PRO A 36 -6.21 6.51 0.95
C PRO A 36 -7.44 6.01 0.18
N LEU A 37 -7.37 5.92 -1.16
CA LEU A 37 -8.47 5.39 -1.98
C LEU A 37 -8.83 3.95 -1.61
N THR A 38 -7.81 3.10 -1.42
CA THR A 38 -7.98 1.70 -1.04
C THR A 38 -8.52 1.55 0.39
N LEU A 39 -7.91 2.21 1.38
CA LEU A 39 -8.28 2.04 2.79
C LEU A 39 -9.61 2.71 3.16
N SER A 40 -9.98 3.79 2.47
CA SER A 40 -11.30 4.42 2.63
C SER A 40 -12.42 3.69 1.89
N LEU A 41 -12.09 2.62 1.14
CA LEU A 41 -13.02 1.84 0.33
C LEU A 41 -13.87 2.75 -0.57
N GLN A 42 -13.24 3.75 -1.20
CA GLN A 42 -13.98 4.72 -2.01
C GLN A 42 -14.59 4.12 -3.26
N SER A 43 -14.01 3.04 -3.79
CA SER A 43 -14.54 2.33 -4.95
C SER A 43 -15.78 1.47 -4.66
N VAL A 44 -16.19 1.33 -3.39
CA VAL A 44 -17.37 0.56 -3.00
C VAL A 44 -18.59 1.50 -2.90
N PRO A 45 -19.59 1.36 -3.78
CA PRO A 45 -20.87 2.08 -3.64
C PRO A 45 -21.62 1.59 -2.39
N ASP A 46 -22.38 2.49 -1.76
CA ASP A 46 -23.27 2.19 -0.62
C ASP A 46 -22.60 1.70 0.68
N LEU A 47 -21.29 1.91 0.85
CA LEU A 47 -20.62 1.64 2.14
C LEU A 47 -21.05 2.67 3.21
N PRO A 48 -21.55 2.24 4.39
CA PRO A 48 -21.86 3.12 5.51
C PRO A 48 -20.68 4.01 5.90
N ASP A 49 -20.93 5.30 6.15
CA ASP A 49 -19.88 6.27 6.55
C ASP A 49 -19.11 5.84 7.81
N SER A 50 -19.76 5.09 8.70
CA SER A 50 -19.14 4.52 9.91
C SER A 50 -18.02 3.50 9.62
N MET A 51 -18.04 2.86 8.44
CA MET A 51 -17.00 1.95 7.97
C MET A 51 -15.97 2.64 7.06
N ARG A 52 -16.19 3.89 6.67
CA ARG A 52 -15.25 4.65 5.84
C ARG A 52 -14.18 5.30 6.70
N MET A 53 -12.93 5.13 6.30
CA MET A 53 -11.82 5.90 6.87
C MET A 53 -11.76 7.27 6.20
N ASP A 54 -11.49 8.32 6.96
CA ASP A 54 -11.26 9.65 6.42
C ASP A 54 -10.01 9.66 5.53
N GLN A 55 -10.17 10.11 4.29
CA GLN A 55 -9.08 10.07 3.31
C GLN A 55 -7.93 11.00 3.65
N GLY A 56 -8.24 12.20 4.16
CA GLY A 56 -7.22 13.17 4.54
C GLY A 56 -6.39 12.65 5.71
N ALA A 57 -7.04 12.06 6.71
CA ALA A 57 -6.40 11.45 7.86
C ALA A 57 -5.50 10.27 7.43
N VAL A 58 -6.00 9.38 6.56
CA VAL A 58 -5.19 8.25 6.04
C VAL A 58 -4.02 8.74 5.19
N PHE A 59 -4.22 9.75 4.35
CA PHE A 59 -3.16 10.37 3.56
C PHE A 59 -2.06 10.90 4.47
N VAL A 60 -2.42 11.75 5.44
CA VAL A 60 -1.46 12.38 6.37
C VAL A 60 -0.78 11.31 7.22
N ALA A 61 -1.52 10.33 7.75
CA ALA A 61 -0.95 9.22 8.51
C ALA A 61 0.05 8.42 7.69
N THR A 62 -0.26 8.13 6.43
CA THR A 62 0.63 7.39 5.51
C THR A 62 1.90 8.18 5.22
N ALA A 63 1.75 9.47 4.88
CA ALA A 63 2.87 10.35 4.57
C ALA A 63 3.81 10.50 5.77
N LEU A 64 3.25 10.73 6.97
CA LEU A 64 4.03 10.85 8.21
C LEU A 64 4.71 9.53 8.58
N ALA A 65 4.01 8.40 8.53
CA ALA A 65 4.57 7.09 8.84
C ALA A 65 5.72 6.72 7.88
N ALA A 66 5.53 6.94 6.57
CA ALA A 66 6.55 6.70 5.56
C ALA A 66 7.76 7.62 5.71
N ALA A 67 7.54 8.91 6.00
CA ALA A 67 8.60 9.88 6.23
C ALA A 67 9.42 9.53 7.48
N ILE A 68 8.76 9.30 8.61
CA ILE A 68 9.42 8.92 9.87
C ILE A 68 10.16 7.60 9.70
N GLY A 69 9.52 6.57 9.12
CA GLY A 69 10.15 5.27 8.88
C GLY A 69 11.40 5.39 7.99
N SER A 70 11.31 6.11 6.89
CA SER A 70 12.44 6.32 5.97
C SER A 70 13.57 7.11 6.62
N ILE A 71 13.26 8.12 7.45
CA ILE A 71 14.25 8.89 8.22
C ILE A 71 14.96 7.99 9.24
N LEU A 72 14.20 7.17 9.98
CA LEU A 72 14.78 6.25 10.97
C LEU A 72 15.71 5.23 10.30
N MET A 73 15.32 4.69 9.14
CA MET A 73 16.18 3.78 8.36
C MET A 73 17.47 4.46 7.88
N GLY A 74 17.36 5.70 7.39
CA GLY A 74 18.52 6.46 6.94
C GLY A 74 19.47 6.86 8.06
N LEU A 75 18.94 7.36 9.20
CA LEU A 75 19.76 7.93 10.27
C LEU A 75 20.30 6.87 11.26
N ILE A 76 19.46 5.90 11.65
CA ILE A 76 19.77 4.92 12.69
C ILE A 76 20.31 3.64 12.07
N ALA A 77 19.59 3.06 11.10
CA ALA A 77 20.01 1.81 10.47
C ALA A 77 21.09 2.00 9.40
N LYS A 78 21.37 3.25 8.99
CA LYS A 78 22.34 3.62 7.93
C LYS A 78 22.09 2.84 6.63
N TYR A 79 20.83 2.55 6.33
CA TYR A 79 20.46 1.70 5.21
C TYR A 79 19.55 2.48 4.26
N PRO A 80 19.98 2.72 3.01
CA PRO A 80 19.33 3.65 2.08
C PRO A 80 18.13 3.01 1.38
N ILE A 81 17.10 2.64 2.15
CA ILE A 81 15.80 2.21 1.61
C ILE A 81 14.68 3.10 2.12
N GLY A 82 13.81 3.49 1.18
CA GLY A 82 12.54 4.12 1.48
C GLY A 82 11.57 3.09 2.08
N LEU A 83 10.91 3.48 3.16
CA LEU A 83 9.82 2.70 3.75
C LEU A 83 8.48 3.31 3.35
N ALA A 84 7.61 2.49 2.81
CA ALA A 84 6.22 2.79 2.49
C ALA A 84 5.34 1.59 2.87
N PRO A 85 4.01 1.80 2.97
CA PRO A 85 3.10 0.69 3.23
C PRO A 85 3.12 -0.36 2.11
N GLY A 86 3.01 -1.63 2.50
CA GLY A 86 2.87 -2.75 1.59
C GLY A 86 1.47 -2.79 0.96
N MET A 87 1.36 -2.35 -0.30
CA MET A 87 0.06 -2.21 -0.98
C MET A 87 -0.79 -3.48 -1.03
N GLY A 88 -0.17 -4.66 -1.11
CA GLY A 88 -0.91 -5.93 -1.14
C GLY A 88 -1.61 -6.28 0.18
N LEU A 89 -0.94 -6.03 1.30
CA LEU A 89 -1.53 -6.24 2.63
C LEU A 89 -2.64 -5.23 2.88
N ASN A 90 -2.51 -4.00 2.38
CA ASN A 90 -3.55 -2.98 2.49
C ASN A 90 -4.78 -3.32 1.65
N ALA A 91 -4.60 -3.86 0.45
CA ALA A 91 -5.70 -4.36 -0.36
C ALA A 91 -6.43 -5.53 0.34
N PHE A 92 -5.69 -6.49 0.88
CA PHE A 92 -6.27 -7.57 1.67
C PHE A 92 -7.04 -7.05 2.90
N PHE A 93 -6.46 -6.11 3.65
CA PHE A 93 -7.09 -5.48 4.79
C PHE A 93 -8.41 -4.78 4.42
N ALA A 94 -8.42 -3.97 3.37
CA ALA A 94 -9.60 -3.22 2.95
C ALA A 94 -10.68 -4.14 2.37
N TYR A 95 -10.35 -4.94 1.36
CA TYR A 95 -11.36 -5.68 0.61
C TYR A 95 -11.74 -7.01 1.26
N THR A 96 -10.83 -7.68 1.97
CA THR A 96 -11.16 -8.97 2.62
C THR A 96 -11.59 -8.78 4.06
N VAL A 97 -10.78 -8.11 4.88
CA VAL A 97 -11.06 -8.02 6.33
C VAL A 97 -12.22 -7.07 6.61
N ILE A 98 -12.22 -5.89 6.01
CA ILE A 98 -13.28 -4.91 6.24
C ILE A 98 -14.51 -5.25 5.41
N LEU A 99 -14.38 -5.34 4.08
CA LEU A 99 -15.52 -5.50 3.18
C LEU A 99 -16.12 -6.92 3.23
N THR A 100 -15.33 -7.97 2.99
CA THR A 100 -15.87 -9.35 2.93
C THR A 100 -16.23 -9.92 4.31
N MET A 101 -15.40 -9.70 5.33
CA MET A 101 -15.64 -10.24 6.68
C MET A 101 -16.50 -9.31 7.56
N GLY A 102 -16.77 -8.08 7.12
CA GLY A 102 -17.60 -7.12 7.85
C GLY A 102 -16.97 -6.60 9.15
N ILE A 103 -15.65 -6.71 9.31
CA ILE A 103 -14.96 -6.25 10.52
C ILE A 103 -14.72 -4.74 10.42
N SER A 104 -15.16 -3.99 11.42
CA SER A 104 -14.90 -2.54 11.46
C SER A 104 -13.40 -2.24 11.44
N TRP A 105 -12.99 -1.23 10.67
CA TRP A 105 -11.58 -0.88 10.48
C TRP A 105 -10.84 -0.57 11.79
N GLN A 106 -11.52 -0.04 12.81
CA GLN A 106 -10.94 0.24 14.12
C GLN A 106 -10.47 -1.04 14.82
N HIS A 107 -11.33 -2.07 14.85
CA HIS A 107 -10.98 -3.38 15.40
C HIS A 107 -9.88 -4.05 14.58
N ALA A 108 -9.95 -3.96 13.25
CA ALA A 108 -8.93 -4.51 12.37
C ALA A 108 -7.55 -3.83 12.59
N LEU A 109 -7.49 -2.51 12.74
CA LEU A 109 -6.26 -1.78 13.09
C LEU A 109 -5.73 -2.17 14.48
N GLY A 110 -6.61 -2.43 15.45
CA GLY A 110 -6.22 -3.00 16.74
C GLY A 110 -5.50 -4.35 16.58
N GLY A 111 -6.03 -5.22 15.72
CA GLY A 111 -5.38 -6.48 15.35
C GLY A 111 -4.01 -6.29 14.69
N VAL A 112 -3.88 -5.29 13.80
CA VAL A 112 -2.59 -4.93 13.16
C VAL A 112 -1.58 -4.43 14.19
N LEU A 113 -2.00 -3.64 15.17
CA LEU A 113 -1.12 -3.19 16.24
C LEU A 113 -0.61 -4.36 17.09
N ILE A 114 -1.51 -5.27 17.49
CA ILE A 114 -1.17 -6.46 18.27
C ILE A 114 -0.24 -7.38 17.48
N SER A 115 -0.51 -7.61 16.20
CA SER A 115 0.37 -8.44 15.36
C SER A 115 1.75 -7.79 15.19
N GLY A 116 1.83 -6.46 15.11
CA GLY A 116 3.08 -5.71 15.14
C GLY A 116 3.88 -5.92 16.44
N LEU A 117 3.21 -5.85 17.60
CA LEU A 117 3.86 -6.13 18.89
C LEU A 117 4.35 -7.58 18.99
N ILE A 118 3.54 -8.54 18.55
CA ILE A 118 3.94 -9.96 18.47
C ILE A 118 5.14 -10.12 17.54
N PHE A 119 5.15 -9.44 16.39
CA PHE A 119 6.25 -9.50 15.43
C PHE A 119 7.56 -8.92 15.99
N ILE A 120 7.48 -7.86 16.78
CA ILE A 120 8.64 -7.32 17.52
C ILE A 120 9.18 -8.37 18.50
N LEU A 121 8.31 -8.99 19.31
CA LEU A 121 8.72 -10.05 20.24
C LEU A 121 9.35 -11.25 19.52
N LEU A 122 8.75 -11.70 18.42
CA LEU A 122 9.30 -12.78 17.59
C LEU A 122 10.66 -12.42 16.98
N THR A 123 10.83 -11.17 16.56
CA THR A 123 12.11 -10.69 16.01
C THR A 123 13.19 -10.65 17.10
N LEU A 124 12.87 -10.19 18.30
CA LEU A 124 13.80 -10.15 19.44
C LEU A 124 14.19 -11.55 19.92
N SER A 125 13.26 -12.52 19.86
CA SER A 125 13.52 -13.92 20.25
C SER A 125 14.33 -14.73 19.22
N GLY A 126 14.61 -14.19 18.02
CA GLY A 126 15.33 -14.88 16.95
C GLY A 126 14.52 -15.98 16.24
N ILE A 127 13.27 -16.21 16.62
CA ILE A 127 12.39 -17.25 16.04
C ILE A 127 12.04 -16.93 14.57
N ARG A 128 12.00 -15.64 14.21
CA ARG A 128 11.78 -15.13 12.84
C ARG A 128 12.56 -15.93 11.78
N GLU A 129 13.84 -16.16 11.99
CA GLU A 129 14.70 -16.79 10.98
C GLU A 129 14.35 -18.26 10.79
N LYS A 130 14.01 -18.96 11.87
CA LYS A 130 13.55 -20.36 11.82
C LYS A 130 12.24 -20.50 11.04
N ILE A 131 11.30 -19.56 11.23
CA ILE A 131 10.03 -19.54 10.49
C ILE A 131 10.31 -19.33 9.00
N ILE A 132 11.13 -18.34 8.65
CA ILE A 132 11.43 -18.04 7.24
C ILE A 132 12.15 -19.22 6.57
N ASN A 133 13.07 -19.88 7.27
CA ASN A 133 13.81 -21.03 6.73
C ASN A 133 12.95 -22.29 6.62
N ALA A 134 11.87 -22.40 7.39
CA ALA A 134 10.91 -23.49 7.27
C ALA A 134 10.00 -23.37 6.03
N ILE A 135 9.90 -22.17 5.44
CA ILE A 135 9.07 -21.94 4.24
C ILE A 135 9.90 -22.27 2.98
N PRO A 136 9.49 -23.26 2.17
CA PRO A 136 10.07 -23.57 0.87
C PRO A 136 10.17 -22.34 -0.04
N ALA A 137 11.21 -22.28 -0.87
CA ALA A 137 11.44 -21.14 -1.77
C ALA A 137 10.28 -20.96 -2.77
N GLU A 138 9.71 -22.07 -3.22
CA GLU A 138 8.57 -22.13 -4.14
C GLU A 138 7.34 -21.44 -3.55
N LEU A 139 7.07 -21.65 -2.26
CA LEU A 139 5.96 -20.99 -1.57
C LEU A 139 6.22 -19.48 -1.40
N LYS A 140 7.47 -19.06 -1.18
CA LYS A 140 7.82 -17.63 -1.12
C LYS A 140 7.55 -16.93 -2.45
N PHE A 141 7.93 -17.57 -3.57
CA PHE A 141 7.65 -17.02 -4.90
C PHE A 141 6.16 -17.02 -5.24
N ALA A 142 5.43 -18.09 -4.90
CA ALA A 142 4.00 -18.19 -5.11
C ALA A 142 3.22 -17.10 -4.37
N VAL A 143 3.60 -16.78 -3.13
CA VAL A 143 2.97 -15.69 -2.35
C VAL A 143 3.20 -14.34 -3.02
N GLY A 144 4.42 -14.05 -3.47
CA GLY A 144 4.72 -12.82 -4.20
C GLY A 144 3.92 -12.68 -5.50
N ALA A 145 3.85 -13.75 -6.30
CA ALA A 145 3.07 -13.78 -7.53
C ALA A 145 1.55 -13.61 -7.27
N GLY A 146 1.03 -14.29 -6.24
CA GLY A 146 -0.39 -14.20 -5.86
C GLY A 146 -0.79 -12.80 -5.39
N ILE A 147 0.02 -12.16 -4.55
CA ILE A 147 -0.23 -10.77 -4.11
C ILE A 147 -0.17 -9.81 -5.31
N GLY A 148 0.80 -9.97 -6.20
CA GLY A 148 0.93 -9.14 -7.40
C GLY A 148 -0.29 -9.26 -8.32
N LEU A 149 -0.74 -10.49 -8.57
CA LEU A 149 -1.93 -10.76 -9.38
C LEU A 149 -3.20 -10.21 -8.72
N PHE A 150 -3.33 -10.34 -7.39
CA PHE A 150 -4.46 -9.80 -6.65
C PHE A 150 -4.53 -8.26 -6.72
N ILE A 151 -3.40 -7.57 -6.53
CA ILE A 151 -3.36 -6.10 -6.67
C ILE A 151 -3.69 -5.70 -8.11
N ALA A 152 -3.14 -6.40 -9.11
CA ALA A 152 -3.43 -6.13 -10.52
C ALA A 152 -4.93 -6.29 -10.83
N PHE A 153 -5.55 -7.34 -10.29
CA PHE A 153 -6.99 -7.58 -10.42
C PHE A 153 -7.83 -6.45 -9.84
N ILE A 154 -7.54 -6.02 -8.60
CA ILE A 154 -8.21 -4.88 -7.97
C ILE A 154 -7.97 -3.58 -8.76
N GLY A 155 -6.77 -3.40 -9.30
CA GLY A 155 -6.44 -2.27 -10.18
C GLY A 155 -7.30 -2.23 -11.43
N PHE A 156 -7.47 -3.37 -12.11
CA PHE A 156 -8.34 -3.49 -13.28
C PHE A 156 -9.82 -3.31 -12.95
N GLN A 157 -10.26 -3.76 -11.78
CA GLN A 157 -11.63 -3.52 -11.31
C GLN A 157 -11.87 -2.03 -11.04
N ASN A 158 -10.95 -1.35 -10.34
CA ASN A 158 -11.05 0.09 -10.09
C ASN A 158 -10.95 0.93 -11.38
N ALA A 159 -10.26 0.42 -12.41
CA ALA A 159 -10.19 1.06 -13.73
C ALA A 159 -11.43 0.79 -14.61
N GLY A 160 -12.39 -0.01 -14.15
CA GLY A 160 -13.57 -0.40 -14.92
C GLY A 160 -13.26 -1.35 -16.08
N ILE A 161 -12.05 -1.92 -16.16
CA ILE A 161 -11.65 -2.89 -17.20
C ILE A 161 -12.25 -4.26 -16.90
N ILE A 162 -12.31 -4.63 -15.62
CA ILE A 162 -12.95 -5.86 -15.14
C ILE A 162 -14.22 -5.47 -14.41
N VAL A 163 -15.36 -5.99 -14.86
CA VAL A 163 -16.67 -5.79 -14.23
C VAL A 163 -17.24 -7.13 -13.77
N ASN A 164 -18.20 -7.07 -12.84
CA ASN A 164 -18.93 -8.27 -12.44
C ASN A 164 -19.83 -8.71 -13.60
N ASP A 165 -19.83 -10.01 -13.87
CA ASP A 165 -20.74 -10.65 -14.81
C ASP A 165 -21.40 -11.83 -14.10
N ASP A 166 -22.72 -11.78 -13.92
CA ASP A 166 -23.46 -12.80 -13.16
C ASP A 166 -23.41 -14.20 -13.83
N ALA A 167 -23.07 -14.30 -15.12
CA ALA A 167 -23.00 -15.56 -15.86
C ALA A 167 -21.61 -16.22 -15.80
N VAL A 168 -20.53 -15.43 -15.76
CA VAL A 168 -19.15 -15.94 -15.78
C VAL A 168 -18.27 -15.42 -14.64
N LEU A 169 -18.86 -14.78 -13.63
CA LEU A 169 -18.23 -14.08 -12.49
C LEU A 169 -17.45 -12.81 -12.87
N LEU A 170 -16.79 -12.77 -14.04
CA LEU A 170 -15.96 -11.66 -14.49
C LEU A 170 -16.17 -11.37 -15.99
N GLY A 171 -16.50 -10.12 -16.31
CA GLY A 171 -16.66 -9.61 -17.66
C GLY A 171 -15.65 -8.50 -18.00
N LEU A 172 -15.51 -8.20 -19.30
CA LEU A 172 -14.82 -7.01 -19.77
C LEU A 172 -15.75 -5.81 -19.65
N GLY A 173 -15.27 -4.73 -19.04
CA GLY A 173 -15.98 -3.45 -19.02
C GLY A 173 -16.01 -2.80 -20.40
N ASP A 174 -16.89 -1.82 -20.57
CA ASP A 174 -17.00 -1.06 -21.81
C ASP A 174 -15.75 -0.19 -22.00
N LEU A 175 -14.95 -0.52 -23.01
CA LEU A 175 -13.72 0.19 -23.36
C LEU A 175 -13.93 1.33 -24.38
N GLN A 176 -15.16 1.47 -24.91
CA GLN A 176 -15.51 2.48 -25.92
C GLN A 176 -16.17 3.72 -25.30
N THR A 177 -16.91 3.54 -24.21
CA THR A 177 -17.44 4.65 -23.41
C THR A 177 -16.36 5.12 -22.45
N GLU A 178 -16.15 6.44 -22.34
CA GLU A 178 -15.06 7.11 -21.61
C GLU A 178 -14.54 6.29 -20.43
N MET A 179 -13.25 5.95 -20.48
CA MET A 179 -12.48 5.41 -19.36
C MET A 179 -12.76 6.29 -18.14
N SER A 180 -13.70 5.86 -17.30
CA SER A 180 -14.26 6.60 -16.17
C SER A 180 -13.22 6.64 -15.05
N PHE A 181 -12.12 7.32 -15.34
CA PHE A 181 -11.01 7.62 -14.45
C PHE A 181 -11.38 8.78 -13.51
N TRP A 182 -12.58 9.35 -13.67
CA TRP A 182 -13.07 10.47 -12.91
C TRP A 182 -14.29 10.06 -12.09
N PRO A 183 -14.28 10.27 -10.76
CA PRO A 183 -15.49 10.12 -9.98
C PRO A 183 -16.55 11.06 -10.56
N SER A 184 -17.74 10.51 -10.81
CA SER A 184 -18.91 11.19 -11.35
C SER A 184 -19.34 12.44 -10.56
N SER A 185 -18.74 12.70 -9.39
CA SER A 185 -18.87 13.94 -8.62
C SER A 185 -18.20 15.17 -9.26
N VAL A 186 -17.21 15.01 -10.15
CA VAL A 186 -16.54 16.15 -10.81
C VAL A 186 -17.30 16.63 -12.05
N LEU A 187 -18.08 15.76 -12.70
CA LEU A 187 -18.92 16.10 -13.86
C LEU A 187 -20.12 16.99 -13.50
N LEU A 188 -20.59 16.93 -12.25
CA LEU A 188 -21.72 17.75 -11.78
C LEU A 188 -21.34 19.22 -11.51
N LEU A 189 -20.04 19.56 -11.44
CA LEU A 189 -19.59 20.96 -11.28
C LEU A 189 -19.47 21.72 -12.61
N ARG A 190 -19.75 21.09 -13.75
CA ARG A 190 -19.71 21.73 -15.08
C ARG A 190 -21.09 22.15 -15.61
N SER A 191 -22.15 21.96 -14.84
CA SER A 191 -23.53 22.33 -15.24
C SER A 191 -24.26 23.24 -14.24
N SER A 192 -23.55 24.18 -13.61
CA SER A 192 -24.17 25.29 -12.85
C SER A 192 -23.70 26.63 -13.39
#